data_AF-Q9MGB7-F1
#
_entry.id   AF-Q9MGB7-F1
#
_cell.length_a   1.000
_cell.length_b   1.000
_cell.length_c   1.000
_cell.angle_alpha   90.00
_cell.angle_beta   90.00
_cell.angle_gamma   90.00
#
_symmetry.space_group_name_H-M   'P 1'
#
loop_
_entity.id
_entity.type
_entity.pdbx_description
1 polymer ?
#
loop_
_entity_poly.entity_id
_entity_poly.type
_entity_poly.pdbx_seq_one_letter_code
_entity_poly.pdbx_strand_id
1 'polypeptide(L)'
;MRKFKKFKFFSKINLNSFYTKILKFKRTKWKIAQNYIKKNKLKNVLLNYRYNLVRVKSWFRLKASYKDNLLNKNKIQGKFDFKLKIDKPILKDFLLTLLRLDVLLCRLRFFSSIYESKNFILNGNVYINNKCCYNNKQILRAGFIITFNNKYNQTLFNKFITKEIYFSFVEIDYYTKTIIIIKIILNLIF
;
A
#
# COMPACT_ATOMS: atom_id res chain seq x y z
N MET A 1 0.06 -31.36 24.67
CA MET A 1 -1.40 -31.46 24.39
C MET A 1 -2.16 -30.24 24.91
N ARG A 2 -3.06 -29.70 24.06
CA ARG A 2 -4.24 -28.83 24.35
C ARG A 2 -3.99 -27.38 24.81
N LYS A 3 -3.85 -26.43 23.88
CA LYS A 3 -4.89 -25.72 23.07
C LYS A 3 -5.34 -24.38 23.70
N PHE A 4 -4.76 -23.30 23.18
CA PHE A 4 -5.39 -22.02 22.82
C PHE A 4 -6.92 -21.98 23.00
N LYS A 5 -7.41 -21.43 24.11
CA LYS A 5 -8.84 -21.11 24.30
C LYS A 5 -9.13 -19.82 25.06
N LYS A 6 -8.16 -18.95 25.34
CA LYS A 6 -8.41 -17.71 26.10
C LYS A 6 -8.84 -16.49 25.26
N PHE A 7 -8.82 -16.53 23.93
CA PHE A 7 -9.13 -15.35 23.10
C PHE A 7 -10.23 -15.53 22.05
N LYS A 8 -11.04 -16.60 22.11
CA LYS A 8 -12.10 -16.85 21.10
C LYS A 8 -13.40 -16.07 21.31
N PHE A 9 -13.54 -15.30 22.40
CA PHE A 9 -14.79 -14.63 22.75
C PHE A 9 -14.94 -13.19 22.20
N PHE A 10 -13.89 -12.59 21.65
CA PHE A 10 -13.98 -11.22 21.11
C PHE A 10 -14.46 -11.14 19.66
N SER A 11 -14.59 -12.26 18.96
CA SER A 11 -15.08 -12.28 17.56
C SER A 11 -16.61 -12.29 17.42
N LYS A 12 -17.36 -12.41 18.52
CA LYS A 12 -18.84 -12.43 18.53
C LYS A 12 -19.50 -11.23 19.20
N ILE A 13 -18.76 -10.15 19.46
CA ILE A 13 -19.37 -8.90 19.90
C ILE A 13 -20.03 -8.27 18.67
N ASN A 14 -21.32 -8.53 18.50
CA ASN A 14 -22.17 -7.72 17.62
C ASN A 14 -22.13 -6.29 18.15
N LEU A 15 -21.25 -5.46 17.56
CA LEU A 15 -21.09 -4.04 17.84
C LEU A 15 -22.44 -3.28 17.73
N ASN A 16 -23.42 -3.83 17.00
CA ASN A 16 -24.78 -3.30 16.92
C ASN A 16 -25.53 -3.24 18.27
N SER A 17 -25.23 -4.13 19.23
CA SER A 17 -25.95 -4.18 20.52
C SER A 17 -25.54 -3.08 21.51
N PHE A 18 -24.34 -2.52 21.37
CA PHE A 18 -23.85 -1.45 22.23
C PHE A 18 -24.52 -0.10 21.92
N TYR A 19 -24.78 0.18 20.64
CA TYR A 19 -25.44 1.41 20.20
C TYR A 19 -26.87 1.55 20.73
N THR A 20 -27.61 0.45 20.85
CA THR A 20 -28.99 0.46 21.35
C THR A 20 -29.07 0.70 22.86
N LYS A 21 -28.07 0.24 23.63
CA LYS A 21 -27.98 0.51 25.08
C LYS A 21 -27.66 1.97 25.38
N ILE A 22 -26.76 2.58 24.60
CA ILE A 22 -26.37 3.99 24.79
C ILE A 22 -27.56 4.95 24.59
N LEU A 23 -28.48 4.63 23.68
CA LEU A 23 -29.69 5.42 23.42
C LEU A 23 -30.71 5.42 24.57
N LYS A 24 -30.61 4.48 25.54
CA LYS A 24 -31.53 4.40 26.68
C LYS A 24 -31.16 5.32 27.84
N PHE A 25 -29.92 5.82 27.91
CA PHE A 25 -29.48 6.65 29.02
C PHE A 25 -30.05 8.07 28.93
N LYS A 26 -30.64 8.60 30.01
CA LYS A 26 -31.20 9.96 30.05
C LYS A 26 -30.21 11.05 30.49
N ARG A 27 -28.94 10.69 30.75
CA ARG A 27 -27.93 11.61 31.32
C ARG A 27 -27.30 12.51 30.24
N THR A 28 -27.03 13.77 30.59
CA THR A 28 -26.46 14.81 29.70
C THR A 28 -25.11 14.42 29.10
N LYS A 29 -24.25 13.73 29.86
CA LYS A 29 -22.93 13.25 29.39
C LYS A 29 -23.01 12.37 28.13
N TRP A 30 -24.10 11.64 27.94
CA TRP A 30 -24.29 10.75 26.77
C TRP A 30 -24.98 11.42 25.59
N LYS A 31 -25.45 12.67 25.72
CA LYS A 31 -26.25 13.37 24.72
C LYS A 31 -25.48 13.58 23.40
N ILE A 32 -24.17 13.82 23.49
CA ILE A 32 -23.27 13.98 22.33
C ILE A 32 -23.15 12.66 21.54
N ALA A 33 -22.85 11.56 22.25
CA ALA A 33 -22.74 10.23 21.65
C ALA A 33 -24.09 9.77 21.06
N GLN A 34 -25.20 10.04 21.74
CA GLN A 34 -26.54 9.75 21.25
C GLN A 34 -26.88 10.53 19.97
N ASN A 35 -26.51 11.81 19.90
CA ASN A 35 -26.70 12.61 18.69
C ASN A 35 -25.88 12.09 17.52
N TYR A 36 -24.65 11.64 17.76
CA TYR A 36 -23.81 11.03 16.73
C TYR A 36 -24.39 9.70 16.21
N ILE A 37 -24.87 8.85 17.13
CA ILE A 37 -25.51 7.57 16.78
C ILE A 37 -26.82 7.80 16.02
N LYS A 38 -27.66 8.77 16.43
CA LYS A 38 -28.89 9.15 15.72
C LYS A 38 -28.61 9.67 14.31
N LYS A 39 -27.58 10.53 14.14
CA LYS A 39 -27.15 11.03 12.82
C LYS A 39 -26.67 9.89 11.91
N ASN A 40 -25.92 8.93 12.42
CA ASN A 40 -25.45 7.78 11.63
C ASN A 40 -26.56 6.77 11.32
N LYS A 41 -27.56 6.59 12.21
CA LYS A 41 -28.78 5.83 11.89
C LYS A 41 -29.54 6.45 10.73
N LEU A 42 -29.71 7.77 10.70
CA LEU A 42 -30.37 8.47 9.58
C LEU A 42 -29.57 8.36 8.28
N LYS A 43 -28.23 8.38 8.34
CA LYS A 43 -27.38 8.08 7.16
C LYS A 43 -27.55 6.65 6.66
N ASN A 44 -27.71 5.67 7.55
CA ASN A 44 -28.00 4.29 7.16
C ASN A 44 -29.44 4.09 6.65
N VAL A 45 -30.40 4.93 7.08
CA VAL A 45 -31.74 4.98 6.47
C VAL A 45 -31.70 5.57 5.05
N LEU A 46 -30.85 6.57 4.80
CA LEU A 46 -30.59 7.08 3.45
C LEU A 46 -29.86 6.05 2.56
N LEU A 47 -29.09 5.14 3.16
CA LEU A 47 -28.49 3.99 2.47
C LEU A 47 -29.43 2.77 2.35
N ASN A 48 -30.65 2.85 2.88
CA ASN A 48 -31.71 1.86 2.69
C ASN A 48 -32.40 2.11 1.34
N TYR A 49 -31.64 2.11 0.25
CA TYR A 49 -32.15 2.18 -1.13
C TYR A 49 -33.03 0.98 -1.52
N ARG A 50 -33.23 0.03 -0.61
CA ARG A 50 -33.97 -1.22 -0.87
C ARG A 50 -35.47 -1.16 -0.59
N TYR A 51 -36.02 -0.06 -0.07
CA TYR A 51 -37.46 -0.01 0.26
C TYR A 51 -38.29 1.08 -0.42
N ASN A 52 -37.70 1.95 -1.24
CA ASN A 52 -38.46 2.79 -2.16
C ASN A 52 -38.19 2.38 -3.60
N LEU A 53 -38.81 1.27 -4.01
CA LEU A 53 -39.11 0.95 -5.41
C LEU A 53 -40.12 1.96 -5.96
N VAL A 54 -39.82 3.25 -5.90
CA VAL A 54 -40.50 4.22 -6.76
C VAL A 54 -40.07 3.85 -8.19
N ARG A 55 -41.06 3.68 -9.08
CA ARG A 55 -40.88 3.57 -10.54
C ARG A 55 -40.28 4.87 -11.08
N VAL A 56 -39.03 5.15 -10.72
CA VAL A 56 -38.22 6.13 -11.43
C VAL A 56 -37.98 5.53 -12.81
N LYS A 57 -38.51 6.16 -13.88
CA LYS A 57 -38.32 5.70 -15.26
C LYS A 57 -36.82 5.43 -15.46
N SER A 58 -36.49 4.28 -16.05
CA SER A 58 -35.11 3.78 -16.25
C SER A 58 -34.14 4.85 -16.75
N TRP A 59 -34.62 5.75 -17.62
CA TRP A 59 -33.86 6.87 -18.13
C TRP A 59 -33.35 7.86 -17.08
N PHE A 60 -34.16 8.20 -16.06
CA PHE A 60 -33.71 9.09 -14.98
C PHE A 60 -32.62 8.43 -14.13
N ARG A 61 -32.67 7.10 -13.95
CA ARG A 61 -31.60 6.35 -13.25
C ARG A 61 -30.31 6.35 -14.05
N LEU A 62 -30.39 6.12 -15.36
CA LEU A 62 -29.23 6.16 -16.26
C LEU A 62 -28.60 7.57 -16.29
N LYS A 63 -29.43 8.62 -16.39
CA LYS A 63 -28.97 10.01 -16.39
C LYS A 63 -28.31 10.40 -15.07
N ALA A 64 -28.87 10.01 -13.94
CA ALA A 64 -28.28 10.25 -12.61
C ALA A 64 -26.95 9.49 -12.44
N SER A 65 -26.93 8.20 -12.79
CA SER A 65 -25.71 7.36 -12.73
C SER A 65 -24.59 7.89 -13.62
N TYR A 66 -24.92 8.36 -14.83
CA TYR A 66 -23.96 8.98 -15.73
C TYR A 66 -23.37 10.28 -15.14
N LYS A 67 -24.22 11.14 -14.56
CA LYS A 67 -23.78 12.39 -13.91
C LYS A 67 -22.88 12.11 -12.70
N ASP A 68 -23.25 11.14 -11.87
CA ASP A 68 -22.45 10.73 -10.71
C ASP A 68 -21.11 10.13 -11.13
N ASN A 69 -21.10 9.33 -12.20
CA ASN A 69 -19.87 8.77 -12.77
C ASN A 69 -18.96 9.85 -13.35
N LEU A 70 -19.50 10.87 -14.03
CA LEU A 70 -18.73 12.03 -14.50
C LEU A 70 -18.13 12.82 -13.34
N LEU A 71 -18.92 13.10 -12.30
CA LEU A 71 -18.42 13.78 -11.09
C LEU A 71 -17.34 12.98 -10.39
N ASN A 72 -17.47 11.66 -10.33
CA ASN A 72 -16.47 10.78 -9.75
C ASN A 72 -15.20 10.70 -10.62
N LYS A 73 -15.34 10.64 -11.95
CA LYS A 73 -14.22 10.71 -12.89
C LYS A 73 -13.43 12.01 -12.70
N ASN A 74 -14.12 13.14 -12.61
CA ASN A 74 -13.49 14.45 -12.39
C ASN A 74 -12.81 14.55 -11.02
N LYS A 75 -13.39 13.94 -9.96
CA LYS A 75 -12.75 13.88 -8.63
C LYS A 75 -11.49 13.00 -8.63
N ILE A 76 -11.52 11.87 -9.34
CA ILE A 76 -10.36 10.97 -9.46
C ILE A 76 -9.27 11.63 -10.30
N GLN A 77 -9.63 12.25 -11.41
CA GLN A 77 -8.73 12.99 -12.29
C GLN A 77 -8.10 14.17 -11.55
N GLY A 78 -8.90 14.99 -10.86
CA GLY A 78 -8.37 16.07 -10.01
C GLY A 78 -7.38 15.55 -8.96
N LYS A 79 -7.65 14.43 -8.28
CA LYS A 79 -6.71 13.83 -7.31
C LYS A 79 -5.41 13.33 -7.96
N PHE A 80 -5.45 12.90 -9.22
CA PHE A 80 -4.27 12.53 -9.99
C PHE A 80 -3.47 13.78 -10.40
N ASP A 81 -4.15 14.81 -10.88
CA ASP A 81 -3.53 16.06 -11.31
C ASP A 81 -2.92 16.84 -10.13
N PHE A 82 -3.55 16.78 -8.94
CA PHE A 82 -2.96 17.31 -7.70
C PHE A 82 -1.73 16.52 -7.23
N LYS A 83 -1.61 15.22 -7.57
CA LYS A 83 -0.39 14.43 -7.31
C LYS A 83 0.76 14.76 -8.25
N LEU A 84 0.48 15.33 -9.43
CA LEU A 84 1.50 15.80 -10.37
C LEU A 84 2.02 17.22 -10.02
N LYS A 85 1.30 17.96 -9.15
CA LYS A 85 1.74 19.24 -8.56
C LYS A 85 2.49 19.06 -7.23
N ILE A 86 3.20 17.95 -7.04
CA ILE A 86 4.20 17.86 -5.98
C ILE A 86 5.42 18.65 -6.48
N ASP A 87 5.95 19.56 -5.67
CA ASP A 87 7.14 20.33 -6.04
C ASP A 87 8.23 19.39 -6.58
N LYS A 88 8.71 19.69 -7.80
CA LYS A 88 9.81 18.96 -8.48
C LYS A 88 10.96 18.53 -7.53
N PRO A 89 11.43 19.34 -6.55
CA PRO A 89 12.45 18.91 -5.59
C PRO A 89 12.02 17.75 -4.68
N ILE A 90 10.79 17.75 -4.17
CA ILE A 90 10.30 16.70 -3.24
C ILE A 90 10.17 15.36 -3.98
N LEU A 91 9.70 15.41 -5.22
CA LEU A 91 9.66 14.24 -6.10
C LEU A 91 11.07 13.71 -6.34
N LYS A 92 12.05 14.57 -6.63
CA LYS A 92 13.45 14.18 -6.83
C LYS A 92 14.03 13.45 -5.61
N ASP A 93 13.81 13.96 -4.41
CA ASP A 93 14.31 13.34 -3.17
C ASP A 93 13.64 11.98 -2.89
N PHE A 94 12.36 11.86 -3.20
CA PHE A 94 11.64 10.59 -3.08
C PHE A 94 12.15 9.52 -4.07
N LEU A 95 12.51 9.92 -5.28
CA LEU A 95 13.04 9.00 -6.29
C LEU A 95 14.49 8.61 -5.99
N LEU A 96 15.28 9.55 -5.48
CA LEU A 96 16.64 9.27 -4.98
C LEU A 96 16.61 8.27 -3.82
N THR A 97 15.60 8.33 -2.95
CA THR A 97 15.46 7.34 -1.88
C THR A 97 15.05 5.96 -2.38
N LEU A 98 14.32 5.85 -3.50
CA LEU A 98 14.03 4.57 -4.15
C LEU A 98 15.26 3.93 -4.79
N LEU A 99 16.22 4.74 -5.27
CA LEU A 99 17.47 4.28 -5.88
C LEU A 99 18.54 3.86 -4.86
N ARG A 100 18.28 4.00 -3.56
CA ARG A 100 19.18 3.48 -2.55
C ARG A 100 19.07 1.96 -2.47
N LEU A 101 20.22 1.30 -2.37
CA LEU A 101 20.31 -0.17 -2.35
C LEU A 101 19.45 -0.81 -1.25
N ASP A 102 19.51 -0.28 -0.02
CA ASP A 102 18.77 -0.81 1.13
C ASP A 102 17.24 -0.73 0.94
N VAL A 103 16.76 0.39 0.40
CA VAL A 103 15.35 0.59 0.10
C VAL A 103 14.92 -0.29 -1.07
N LEU A 104 15.73 -0.37 -2.13
CA LEU A 104 15.44 -1.18 -3.31
C LEU A 104 15.22 -2.64 -2.93
N LEU A 105 16.15 -3.24 -2.21
CA LEU A 105 16.09 -4.66 -1.84
C LEU A 105 14.89 -4.98 -0.94
N CYS A 106 14.53 -4.07 -0.04
CA CYS A 106 13.31 -4.19 0.75
C CYS A 106 12.04 -4.04 -0.11
N ARG A 107 12.03 -3.12 -1.08
CA ARG A 107 10.89 -2.90 -1.99
C ARG A 107 10.66 -4.06 -2.95
N LEU A 108 11.75 -4.68 -3.39
CA LEU A 108 11.77 -5.96 -4.09
C LEU A 108 11.35 -7.12 -3.17
N ARG A 109 11.10 -6.92 -1.88
CA ARG A 109 10.72 -7.98 -0.92
C ARG A 109 11.75 -9.11 -0.78
N PHE A 110 13.02 -8.86 -1.09
CA PHE A 110 14.10 -9.76 -0.65
C PHE A 110 14.20 -9.78 0.88
N PHE A 111 13.93 -8.65 1.52
CA PHE A 111 13.94 -8.48 2.97
C PHE A 111 12.58 -7.99 3.48
N SER A 112 12.27 -8.34 4.73
CA SER A 112 11.04 -7.94 5.40
C SER A 112 11.04 -6.46 5.79
N SER A 113 12.23 -5.92 6.08
CA SER A 113 12.43 -4.54 6.52
C SER A 113 13.69 -3.91 5.94
N ILE A 114 13.71 -2.58 5.91
CA ILE A 114 14.90 -1.81 5.50
C ILE A 114 16.08 -2.08 6.44
N TYR A 115 15.81 -2.31 7.73
CA TYR A 115 16.85 -2.62 8.73
C TYR A 115 17.54 -3.95 8.43
N GLU A 116 16.75 -4.99 8.10
CA GLU A 116 17.29 -6.29 7.70
C GLU A 116 18.17 -6.16 6.44
N SER A 117 17.71 -5.41 5.45
CA SER A 117 18.51 -5.13 4.25
C SER A 117 19.82 -4.40 4.55
N LYS A 118 19.80 -3.41 5.45
CA LYS A 118 21.02 -2.68 5.85
C LYS A 118 22.04 -3.59 6.53
N ASN A 119 21.60 -4.42 7.47
CA ASN A 119 22.49 -5.35 8.14
C ASN A 119 23.08 -6.37 7.14
N PHE A 120 22.28 -6.81 6.18
CA PHE A 120 22.76 -7.72 5.14
C PHE A 120 23.84 -7.09 4.25
N ILE A 121 23.69 -5.81 3.89
CA ILE A 121 24.70 -5.03 3.14
C ILE A 121 25.95 -4.82 4.00
N LEU A 122 25.81 -4.37 5.25
CA LEU A 122 26.94 -4.14 6.16
C LEU A 122 27.78 -5.40 6.39
N ASN A 123 27.14 -6.57 6.38
CA ASN A 123 27.82 -7.86 6.50
C ASN A 123 28.62 -8.25 5.24
N GLY A 124 28.61 -7.44 4.17
CA GLY A 124 29.36 -7.69 2.94
C GLY A 124 28.77 -8.80 2.06
N ASN A 125 27.46 -9.05 2.16
CA ASN A 125 26.81 -10.10 1.38
C ASN A 125 26.28 -9.63 0.02
N VAL A 126 26.41 -8.34 -0.30
CA VAL A 126 25.92 -7.73 -1.54
C VAL A 126 27.10 -7.23 -2.36
N TYR A 127 27.10 -7.56 -3.64
CA TYR A 127 28.11 -7.15 -4.61
C TYR A 127 27.45 -6.28 -5.67
N ILE A 128 28.10 -5.18 -6.01
CA ILE A 128 27.72 -4.30 -7.13
C ILE A 128 28.84 -4.35 -8.14
N ASN A 129 28.54 -4.79 -9.37
CA ASN A 129 29.53 -4.99 -10.43
C ASN A 129 30.74 -5.81 -9.92
N ASN A 130 30.44 -6.91 -9.23
CA ASN A 130 31.41 -7.82 -8.60
C ASN A 130 32.27 -7.22 -7.47
N LYS A 131 32.03 -5.97 -7.05
CA LYS A 131 32.70 -5.36 -5.89
C LYS A 131 31.81 -5.46 -4.66
N CYS A 132 32.37 -5.92 -3.54
CA CYS A 132 31.66 -6.00 -2.27
C CYS A 132 31.25 -4.59 -1.81
N CYS A 133 29.97 -4.43 -1.47
CA CYS A 133 29.42 -3.16 -1.01
C CYS A 133 29.16 -3.23 0.50
N TYR A 134 29.85 -2.38 1.27
CA TYR A 134 29.59 -2.18 2.70
C TYR A 134 28.78 -0.90 2.98
N ASN A 135 28.58 -0.05 1.98
CA ASN A 135 27.94 1.25 2.17
C ASN A 135 26.45 1.21 1.86
N ASN A 136 25.63 1.33 2.90
CA ASN A 136 24.17 1.36 2.79
C ASN A 136 23.61 2.57 2.02
N LYS A 137 24.37 3.68 1.96
CA LYS A 137 23.93 4.92 1.28
C LYS A 137 24.24 4.93 -0.21
N GLN A 138 24.72 3.83 -0.78
CA GLN A 138 25.06 3.78 -2.20
C GLN A 138 23.82 3.99 -3.06
N ILE A 139 23.86 5.05 -3.88
CA ILE A 139 22.84 5.36 -4.87
C ILE A 139 23.18 4.57 -6.13
N LEU A 140 22.20 3.83 -6.62
CA LEU A 140 22.35 2.98 -7.78
C LEU A 140 22.18 3.76 -9.08
N ARG A 141 22.99 3.44 -10.08
CA ARG A 141 22.93 3.99 -11.44
C ARG A 141 22.45 2.93 -12.43
N ALA A 142 21.98 3.36 -13.59
CA ALA A 142 21.68 2.42 -14.68
C ALA A 142 22.95 1.66 -15.09
N GLY A 143 22.76 0.40 -15.50
CA GLY A 143 23.82 -0.54 -15.85
C GLY A 143 24.47 -1.24 -14.65
N PHE A 144 24.06 -0.94 -13.41
CA PHE A 144 24.59 -1.67 -12.25
C PHE A 144 23.97 -3.06 -12.15
N ILE A 145 24.84 -4.04 -11.91
CA ILE A 145 24.50 -5.44 -11.69
C ILE A 145 24.70 -5.71 -10.20
N ILE A 146 23.61 -6.05 -9.52
CA ILE A 146 23.62 -6.44 -8.12
C ILE A 146 23.58 -7.96 -8.05
N THR A 147 24.57 -8.53 -7.37
CA THR A 147 24.65 -9.96 -7.09
C THR A 147 24.77 -10.16 -5.59
N PHE A 148 24.30 -11.29 -5.06
CA PHE A 148 24.54 -11.63 -3.66
C PHE A 148 25.56 -12.74 -3.54
N ASN A 149 26.06 -12.91 -2.31
CA ASN A 149 26.92 -14.04 -1.98
C ASN A 149 26.20 -15.37 -2.27
N ASN A 150 26.90 -16.32 -2.89
CA ASN A 150 26.37 -17.60 -3.34
C ASN A 150 25.64 -18.39 -2.25
N LYS A 151 26.07 -18.27 -0.99
CA LYS A 151 25.41 -18.91 0.16
C LYS A 151 23.96 -18.48 0.37
N TYR A 152 23.62 -17.23 0.03
CA TYR A 152 22.32 -16.63 0.27
C TYR A 152 21.49 -16.45 -1.02
N ASN A 153 22.12 -16.54 -2.20
CA ASN A 153 21.44 -16.39 -3.48
C ASN A 153 20.22 -17.31 -3.63
N GLN A 154 20.37 -18.60 -3.33
CA GLN A 154 19.29 -19.58 -3.51
C GLN A 154 18.09 -19.26 -2.61
N THR A 155 18.32 -18.93 -1.34
CA THR A 155 17.27 -18.75 -0.35
C THR A 155 16.50 -17.44 -0.54
N LEU A 156 17.20 -16.39 -0.98
CA LEU A 156 16.60 -15.08 -1.27
C LEU A 156 15.70 -15.11 -2.50
N PHE A 157 16.17 -15.71 -3.60
CA PHE A 157 15.39 -15.80 -4.84
C PHE A 157 14.19 -16.75 -4.71
N ASN A 158 14.32 -17.85 -3.96
CA ASN A 158 13.19 -18.74 -3.68
C ASN A 158 12.05 -18.04 -2.91
N LYS A 159 12.38 -17.06 -2.05
CA LYS A 159 11.35 -16.23 -1.38
C LYS A 159 10.68 -15.24 -2.35
N PHE A 160 11.43 -14.75 -3.34
CA PHE A 160 10.95 -13.73 -4.29
C PHE A 160 9.95 -14.27 -5.32
N ILE A 161 10.18 -15.49 -5.86
CA ILE A 161 9.38 -16.09 -6.95
C ILE A 161 7.86 -16.09 -6.70
N THR A 162 7.43 -16.02 -5.45
CA THR A 162 6.01 -16.04 -5.07
C THR A 162 5.28 -14.71 -5.19
N LYS A 163 5.97 -13.60 -5.48
CA LYS A 163 5.37 -12.25 -5.43
C LYS A 163 5.77 -11.43 -6.65
N GLU A 164 4.81 -11.26 -7.57
CA GLU A 164 4.98 -10.37 -8.73
C GLU A 164 5.08 -8.91 -8.26
N ILE A 165 6.30 -8.38 -8.24
CA ILE A 165 6.53 -6.94 -8.13
C ILE A 165 7.32 -6.55 -9.36
N TYR A 166 6.71 -5.70 -10.17
CA TYR A 166 7.31 -5.21 -11.40
C TYR A 166 7.73 -3.76 -11.24
N PHE A 167 9.01 -3.49 -11.43
CA PHE A 167 9.56 -2.14 -11.53
C PHE A 167 10.12 -1.95 -12.93
N SER A 168 9.64 -0.94 -13.67
CA SER A 168 10.06 -0.68 -15.05
C SER A 168 11.55 -0.34 -15.22
N PHE A 169 12.25 -0.03 -14.12
CA PHE A 169 13.65 0.35 -14.10
C PHE A 169 14.58 -0.78 -13.58
N VAL A 170 14.02 -1.91 -13.14
CA VAL A 170 14.77 -3.06 -12.61
C VAL A 170 14.39 -4.32 -13.36
N GLU A 171 15.40 -5.02 -13.84
CA GLU A 171 15.27 -6.38 -14.35
C GLU A 171 15.83 -7.35 -13.32
N ILE A 172 15.20 -8.51 -13.22
CA ILE A 172 15.66 -9.59 -12.35
C ILE A 172 15.88 -10.79 -13.24
N ASP A 173 17.15 -11.17 -13.40
CA ASP A 173 17.49 -12.40 -14.09
C ASP A 173 17.49 -13.55 -13.09
N TYR A 174 16.50 -14.43 -13.21
CA TYR A 174 16.33 -15.59 -12.34
C TYR A 174 17.36 -16.70 -12.61
N TYR A 175 17.93 -16.79 -13.81
CA TYR A 175 18.91 -17.80 -14.15
C TYR A 175 20.24 -17.49 -13.47
N THR A 176 20.74 -16.27 -13.68
CA THR A 176 21.99 -15.82 -13.06
C THR A 176 21.79 -15.35 -11.61
N LYS A 177 20.54 -15.20 -11.15
CA LYS A 177 20.18 -14.66 -9.82
C LYS A 177 20.79 -13.29 -9.61
N THR A 178 20.67 -12.44 -10.63
CA THR A 178 21.19 -11.08 -10.61
C THR A 178 20.06 -10.07 -10.78
N ILE A 179 20.28 -8.88 -10.24
CA ILE A 179 19.35 -7.75 -10.37
C ILE A 179 20.07 -6.71 -11.20
N ILE A 180 19.48 -6.33 -12.33
CA ILE A 180 20.07 -5.39 -13.28
C ILE A 180 19.22 -4.12 -13.28
N ILE A 181 19.88 -2.97 -13.24
CA ILE A 181 19.18 -1.68 -13.27
C ILE A 181 19.20 -1.17 -14.70
N ILE A 182 18.07 -1.26 -15.39
CA ILE A 182 17.99 -0.92 -16.81
C ILE A 182 17.98 0.60 -17.00
N LYS A 183 17.17 1.32 -16.22
CA LYS A 183 16.89 2.75 -16.44
C LYS A 183 17.12 3.55 -15.16
N ILE A 184 17.57 4.79 -15.33
CA ILE A 184 17.54 5.76 -14.25
C ILE A 184 16.10 6.24 -14.07
N ILE A 185 15.58 6.20 -12.84
CA ILE A 185 14.21 6.60 -12.52
C ILE A 185 13.92 8.06 -12.93
N LEU A 186 14.92 8.95 -12.88
CA LEU A 186 14.77 10.34 -13.35
C LEU A 186 14.36 10.45 -14.84
N ASN A 187 14.76 9.48 -15.68
CA ASN A 187 14.42 9.47 -17.10
C ASN A 187 13.03 8.87 -17.38
N LEU A 188 12.29 8.43 -16.35
CA LEU A 188 10.89 7.95 -16.51
C LEU A 188 9.86 9.07 -16.30
N ILE A 189 10.30 10.24 -15.82
CA ILE A 189 9.43 11.38 -15.47
C ILE A 189 9.56 12.53 -16.48
N PHE A 190 10.60 12.49 -17.31
CA PHE A 190 10.83 13.37 -18.46
C PHE A 190 10.76 12.54 -19.74
#